data_AF-A0A2K3MYW1-F1
#
_entry.id   AF-A0A2K3MYW1-F1
#
_cell.length_a   1.000
_cell.length_b   1.000
_cell.length_c   1.000
_cell.angle_alpha   90.00
_cell.angle_beta   90.00
_cell.angle_gamma   90.00
#
_symmetry.space_group_name_H-M   'P 1'
#
loop_
_entity.id
_entity.type
_entity.pdbx_description
1 polymer ?
#
loop_
_entity_poly.entity_id
_entity_poly.type
_entity_poly.pdbx_seq_one_letter_code
_entity_poly.pdbx_strand_id
1 'polypeptide(L)'
;MDIVALLTSAGINIAVCLVLFSLYSILRKQPSNVNVYFGRRLASQHSRHIDFWLERFVPTPGWMLKAWEPSESEILTIGGLDAVVFVRIVLFSIRVFFIAAVICTVLVLPVNYYGTYQVDKKTQRRSLEVFTIENVKQGST
;
A
#
# COMPACT_ATOMS: atom_id res chain seq x y z
N MET A 1 23.65 -1.17 4.26
CA MET A 1 22.55 -2.08 3.80
C MET A 1 22.56 -2.16 2.27
N ASP A 2 22.58 -3.37 1.70
CA ASP A 2 22.62 -3.57 0.24
C ASP A 2 21.27 -3.30 -0.42
N ILE A 3 21.28 -2.42 -1.43
CA ILE A 3 20.10 -2.09 -2.24
C ILE A 3 19.49 -3.35 -2.89
N VAL A 4 20.34 -4.30 -3.29
CA VAL A 4 19.92 -5.56 -3.92
C VAL A 4 19.12 -6.43 -2.95
N ALA A 5 19.52 -6.51 -1.68
CA ALA A 5 18.81 -7.28 -0.67
C ALA A 5 17.43 -6.66 -0.39
N LEU A 6 17.37 -5.33 -0.29
CA LEU A 6 16.11 -4.59 -0.14
C LEU A 6 15.17 -4.84 -1.33
N LEU A 7 15.68 -4.70 -2.56
CA LEU A 7 14.88 -4.88 -3.78
C LEU A 7 14.37 -6.31 -3.93
N THR A 8 15.20 -7.30 -3.59
CA THR A 8 14.81 -8.71 -3.64
C THR A 8 13.70 -9.00 -2.62
N SER A 9 13.86 -8.55 -1.38
CA SER A 9 12.83 -8.71 -0.33
C SER A 9 11.53 -7.98 -0.68
N ALA A 10 11.60 -6.73 -1.12
CA ALA A 10 10.44 -5.96 -1.55
C ALA A 10 9.75 -6.62 -2.76
N GLY A 11 10.52 -7.08 -3.74
CA GLY A 11 10.02 -7.76 -4.93
C GLY A 11 9.25 -9.04 -4.59
N ILE A 12 9.77 -9.87 -3.68
CA ILE A 12 9.08 -11.08 -3.21
C ILE A 12 7.77 -10.72 -2.51
N ASN A 13 7.78 -9.74 -1.60
CA ASN A 13 6.57 -9.31 -0.89
C ASN A 13 5.51 -8.77 -1.87
N ILE A 14 5.91 -7.96 -2.85
CA ILE A 14 5.00 -7.43 -3.87
C ILE A 14 4.44 -8.58 -4.72
N ALA A 15 5.26 -9.55 -5.13
CA ALA A 15 4.80 -10.70 -5.91
C ALA A 15 3.76 -11.53 -5.14
N VAL A 16 4.02 -11.82 -3.86
CA VAL A 16 3.06 -12.53 -2.99
C VAL A 16 1.77 -11.72 -2.86
N CYS A 17 1.84 -10.41 -2.63
CA CYS A 17 0.66 -9.54 -2.59
C CYS A 17 -0.15 -9.59 -3.90
N LEU A 18 0.50 -9.57 -5.06
CA LEU A 18 -0.17 -9.66 -6.36
C LEU A 18 -0.84 -11.02 -6.59
N VAL A 19 -0.20 -12.11 -6.15
CA VAL A 19 -0.80 -13.45 -6.22
C VAL A 19 -2.04 -13.52 -5.32
N LEU A 20 -1.94 -13.06 -4.07
CA LEU A 20 -3.08 -13.02 -3.14
C LEU A 20 -4.19 -12.10 -3.62
N PHE A 21 -3.86 -10.94 -4.18
CA PHE A 21 -4.81 -10.01 -4.77
C PHE A 21 -5.56 -10.63 -5.95
N SER A 22 -4.84 -11.35 -6.81
CA SER A 22 -5.42 -12.07 -7.96
C SER A 22 -6.32 -13.20 -7.48
N LEU A 23 -5.86 -13.98 -6.52
CA LEU A 23 -6.63 -15.05 -5.90
C LEU A 23 -7.92 -14.51 -5.27
N TYR A 24 -7.84 -13.44 -4.47
CA TYR A 24 -9.00 -12.78 -3.88
C TYR A 24 -9.99 -12.29 -4.96
N SER A 25 -9.47 -11.68 -6.03
CA SER A 25 -10.31 -11.18 -7.14
C SER A 25 -11.08 -12.31 -7.82
N ILE A 26 -10.48 -13.49 -7.97
CA ILE A 26 -11.12 -14.68 -8.54
C ILE A 26 -12.10 -15.33 -7.54
N LEU A 27 -11.70 -15.47 -6.26
CA LEU A 27 -12.53 -16.08 -5.21
C LEU A 27 -13.77 -15.26 -4.88
N ARG A 28 -13.69 -13.92 -4.82
CA ARG A 28 -14.87 -13.05 -4.67
C ARG A 28 -15.78 -13.15 -5.89
N LYS A 29 -15.15 -13.43 -7.05
CA LYS A 29 -15.76 -13.91 -8.27
C LYS A 29 -16.76 -14.99 -7.87
N GLN A 30 -16.31 -16.17 -7.47
CA GLN A 30 -17.05 -17.46 -7.47
C GLN A 30 -18.36 -17.55 -6.65
N PRO A 31 -19.39 -18.27 -7.15
CA PRO A 31 -20.74 -18.23 -6.59
C PRO A 31 -20.85 -18.99 -5.26
N SER A 32 -20.04 -20.03 -5.09
CA SER A 32 -19.93 -20.80 -3.84
C SER A 32 -19.44 -19.97 -2.66
N ASN A 33 -18.65 -18.91 -2.90
CA ASN A 33 -18.05 -18.09 -1.85
C ASN A 33 -18.81 -16.77 -1.60
N VAL A 34 -19.87 -16.48 -2.37
CA VAL A 34 -20.67 -15.26 -2.21
C VAL A 34 -21.33 -15.21 -0.83
N ASN A 35 -21.71 -16.35 -0.26
CA ASN A 35 -22.32 -16.42 1.08
C ASN A 35 -21.35 -15.95 2.19
N VAL A 36 -20.07 -16.27 2.06
CA VAL A 36 -19.03 -15.90 3.05
C VAL A 36 -18.66 -14.41 2.90
N TYR A 37 -18.45 -13.94 1.68
CA TYR A 37 -17.99 -12.56 1.44
C TYR A 37 -19.13 -11.52 1.41
N PHE A 38 -20.36 -11.93 1.13
CA PHE A 38 -21.52 -11.04 0.99
C PHE A 38 -22.72 -11.49 1.83
N GLY A 39 -22.50 -12.21 2.94
CA GLY A 39 -23.58 -12.70 3.81
C GLY A 39 -24.58 -11.62 4.24
N ARG A 40 -24.10 -10.41 4.59
CA ARG A 40 -24.97 -9.27 4.93
C ARG A 40 -25.76 -8.72 3.74
N ARG A 41 -25.26 -8.88 2.51
CA ARG A 41 -25.93 -8.42 1.27
C ARG A 41 -27.03 -9.39 0.82
N LEU A 42 -26.87 -10.69 1.11
CA LEU A 42 -27.91 -11.70 0.93
C LEU A 42 -29.08 -11.50 1.91
N ALA A 43 -28.78 -11.10 3.16
CA ALA A 43 -29.80 -10.73 4.14
C ALA A 43 -30.62 -9.48 3.75
N SER A 44 -30.10 -8.63 2.85
CA SER A 44 -30.74 -7.39 2.39
C SER A 44 -31.66 -7.58 1.15
N GLN A 45 -31.97 -8.82 0.76
CA GLN A 45 -32.94 -9.17 -0.30
C GLN A 45 -32.74 -8.52 -1.69
N HIS A 46 -31.54 -7.98 -1.98
CA HIS A 46 -31.22 -7.41 -3.30
C HIS A 46 -30.38 -8.40 -4.13
N SER A 47 -30.93 -9.58 -4.43
CA SER A 47 -30.26 -10.55 -5.30
C SER A 47 -30.38 -10.10 -6.76
N ARG A 48 -29.37 -9.39 -7.27
CA ARG A 48 -29.23 -9.27 -8.74
C ARG A 48 -28.83 -10.64 -9.28
N HIS A 49 -29.54 -11.07 -10.31
CA HIS A 49 -29.23 -12.26 -11.12
C HIS A 49 -27.74 -12.20 -11.51
N ILE A 50 -26.95 -13.19 -11.11
CA ILE A 50 -25.50 -13.24 -11.38
C ILE A 50 -25.31 -14.15 -12.57
N ASP A 51 -25.20 -13.55 -13.76
CA ASP A 51 -25.01 -14.30 -14.99
C ASP A 51 -23.62 -14.94 -15.03
N PHE A 52 -23.58 -16.20 -15.49
CA PHE A 52 -22.38 -17.02 -15.57
C PHE A 52 -21.56 -16.63 -16.81
N TRP A 53 -20.49 -15.86 -16.62
CA TRP A 53 -19.58 -15.50 -17.71
C TRP A 53 -18.10 -15.75 -17.37
N LEU A 54 -17.34 -16.18 -18.38
CA LEU A 54 -15.91 -16.53 -18.33
C LEU A 54 -15.00 -15.34 -17.94
N GLU A 55 -15.51 -14.10 -17.97
CA GLU A 55 -14.89 -12.89 -17.40
C GLU A 55 -14.64 -12.98 -15.87
N ARG A 56 -15.15 -14.04 -15.21
CA ARG A 56 -14.91 -14.32 -13.79
C ARG A 56 -13.45 -14.62 -13.44
N PHE A 57 -12.68 -15.15 -14.39
CA PHE A 57 -11.30 -15.56 -14.16
C PHE A 57 -10.29 -14.42 -14.40
N VAL A 58 -10.72 -13.31 -14.99
CA VAL A 58 -9.87 -12.13 -15.15
C VAL A 58 -9.80 -11.39 -13.80
N PRO A 59 -8.61 -11.21 -13.19
CA PRO A 59 -8.48 -10.39 -11.99
C PRO A 59 -8.79 -8.94 -12.36
N THR A 60 -9.95 -8.44 -11.93
CA THR A 60 -10.39 -7.06 -12.23
C THR A 60 -10.17 -6.19 -11.00
N PRO A 61 -9.41 -5.09 -11.09
CA PRO A 61 -9.18 -4.18 -9.96
C PRO A 61 -10.40 -3.30 -9.63
N GLY A 62 -11.51 -3.43 -10.37
CA GLY A 62 -12.72 -2.61 -10.19
C GLY A 62 -13.35 -2.70 -8.80
N TRP A 63 -13.07 -3.77 -8.03
CA TRP A 63 -13.49 -3.83 -6.63
C TRP A 63 -12.78 -2.81 -5.73
N MET A 64 -11.54 -2.44 -6.06
CA MET A 64 -10.74 -1.48 -5.33
C MET A 64 -11.28 -0.06 -5.56
N LEU A 65 -11.59 0.30 -6.81
CA LEU A 65 -12.26 1.57 -7.13
C LEU A 65 -13.60 1.69 -6.40
N LYS A 66 -14.38 0.61 -6.41
CA LYS A 66 -15.67 0.55 -5.71
C LYS A 66 -15.54 0.59 -4.19
N ALA A 67 -14.41 0.20 -3.63
CA ALA A 67 -14.14 0.32 -2.20
C ALA A 67 -13.72 1.75 -1.81
N TRP A 68 -13.28 2.57 -2.77
CA TRP A 68 -12.89 3.96 -2.57
C TRP A 68 -14.03 4.96 -2.78
N GLU A 69 -15.05 4.58 -3.55
CA GLU A 69 -16.24 5.37 -3.84
C GLU A 69 -17.17 5.70 -2.63
N PRO A 70 -17.29 4.86 -1.57
CA PRO A 70 -18.24 5.11 -0.49
C PRO A 70 -17.96 6.41 0.25
N SER A 71 -19.01 7.20 0.46
CA SER A 71 -18.93 8.44 1.24
C SER A 71 -18.87 8.15 2.75
N GLU A 72 -18.36 9.10 3.55
CA GLU A 72 -18.27 8.94 5.01
C GLU A 72 -19.64 8.66 5.66
N SER A 73 -20.73 9.22 5.13
CA SER A 73 -22.09 8.97 5.61
C SER A 73 -22.56 7.54 5.31
N GLU A 74 -22.17 6.98 4.16
CA GLU A 74 -22.45 5.58 3.82
C GLU A 74 -21.64 4.63 4.72
N ILE A 75 -20.37 4.95 4.99
CA ILE A 75 -19.54 4.18 5.93
C ILE A 75 -20.11 4.25 7.35
N LEU A 76 -20.61 5.41 7.77
CA LEU A 76 -21.25 5.58 9.09
C LEU A 76 -22.50 4.73 9.24
N THR A 77 -23.35 4.67 8.21
CA THR A 77 -24.59 3.89 8.25
C THR A 77 -24.35 2.38 8.18
N ILE A 78 -23.30 1.93 7.48
CA ILE A 78 -23.00 0.51 7.29
C ILE A 78 -22.10 -0.04 8.41
N GLY A 79 -21.02 0.68 8.74
CA GLY A 79 -19.93 0.26 9.62
C GLY A 79 -19.87 0.99 10.97
N GLY A 80 -20.73 1.99 11.18
CA GLY A 80 -20.76 2.77 12.43
C GLY A 80 -19.63 3.78 12.55
N LEU A 81 -19.57 4.43 13.71
CA LEU A 81 -18.62 5.52 13.98
C LEU A 81 -17.16 5.03 14.00
N ASP A 82 -16.90 3.84 14.55
CA ASP A 82 -15.55 3.28 14.68
C ASP A 82 -14.89 3.07 13.30
N ALA A 83 -15.63 2.54 12.32
CA ALA A 83 -15.15 2.37 10.96
C ALA A 83 -14.73 3.71 10.31
N VAL A 84 -15.53 4.77 10.52
CA VAL A 84 -15.22 6.10 10.00
C VAL A 84 -13.96 6.67 10.65
N VAL A 85 -13.83 6.53 11.97
CA VAL A 85 -12.65 7.00 12.71
C VAL A 85 -11.40 6.24 12.25
N PHE A 86 -11.48 4.93 12.08
CA PHE A 86 -10.37 4.12 11.57
C PHE A 86 -9.89 4.59 10.19
N VAL A 87 -10.82 4.79 9.24
CA VAL A 87 -10.49 5.30 7.90
C VAL A 87 -9.85 6.70 7.98
N ARG A 88 -10.37 7.58 8.84
CA ARG A 88 -9.78 8.91 9.06
C ARG A 88 -8.35 8.83 9.59
N ILE A 89 -8.07 7.93 10.54
CA ILE A 89 -6.72 7.74 11.08
C ILE A 89 -5.77 7.30 9.96
N VAL A 90 -6.16 6.32 9.15
CA VAL A 90 -5.33 5.85 8.02
C VAL A 90 -5.05 6.97 7.03
N LEU A 91 -6.06 7.73 6.61
CA LEU A 91 -5.88 8.86 5.68
C LEU A 91 -5.05 9.98 6.29
N PHE A 92 -5.23 10.26 7.58
CA PHE A 92 -4.42 11.23 8.31
C PHE A 92 -2.95 10.82 8.35
N SER A 93 -2.65 9.57 8.69
CA SER A 93 -1.29 9.03 8.67
C SER A 93 -0.66 9.17 7.28
N ILE A 94 -1.36 8.79 6.21
CA ILE A 94 -0.86 8.92 4.84
C ILE A 94 -0.51 10.38 4.51
N ARG A 95 -1.36 11.35 4.90
CA ARG A 95 -1.10 12.77 4.66
C ARG A 95 0.14 13.27 5.40
N VAL A 96 0.29 12.90 6.67
CA VAL A 96 1.47 13.30 7.48
C VAL A 96 2.75 12.68 6.91
N PHE A 97 2.72 11.38 6.60
CA PHE A 97 3.87 10.70 5.99
C PHE A 97 4.21 11.23 4.60
N PHE A 98 3.22 11.65 3.81
CA PHE A 98 3.46 12.26 2.50
C PHE A 98 4.24 13.57 2.62
N ILE A 99 3.83 14.46 3.53
CA ILE A 99 4.55 15.72 3.79
C ILE A 99 5.97 15.42 4.28
N ALA A 100 6.12 14.51 5.23
CA ALA A 100 7.42 14.10 5.74
C ALA A 100 8.31 13.51 4.62
N ALA A 101 7.76 12.65 3.77
CA ALA A 101 8.49 12.04 2.64
C ALA A 101 8.98 13.09 1.65
N VAL A 102 8.16 14.11 1.34
CA VAL A 102 8.57 15.22 0.47
C VAL A 102 9.72 16.00 1.10
N ILE A 103 9.60 16.36 2.39
CA ILE A 103 10.66 17.08 3.12
C ILE A 103 11.95 16.26 3.17
N CYS A 104 11.87 14.98 3.50
CA CYS A 104 13.03 14.09 3.53
C CYS A 104 13.69 13.95 2.16
N THR A 105 12.90 13.84 1.09
CA THR A 105 13.42 13.68 -0.26
C THR A 105 14.09 14.96 -0.78
N VAL A 106 13.52 16.14 -0.49
CA VAL A 106 14.00 17.42 -0.99
C VAL A 106 15.14 17.99 -0.15
N LEU A 107 15.11 17.81 1.17
CA LEU A 107 16.11 18.41 2.08
C LEU A 107 17.12 17.39 2.60
N VAL A 108 16.64 16.30 3.20
CA VAL A 108 17.52 15.35 3.91
C VAL A 108 18.38 14.54 2.93
N LEU A 109 17.78 14.07 1.83
CA LEU A 109 18.47 13.25 0.84
C LEU A 109 19.65 13.98 0.17
N PRO A 110 19.50 15.23 -0.34
CA PRO A 110 20.62 15.92 -0.97
C PRO A 110 21.69 16.33 0.04
N VAL A 111 21.30 16.81 1.23
CA VAL A 111 22.25 17.19 2.28
C VAL A 111 23.13 16.02 2.69
N ASN A 112 22.54 14.84 2.93
CA ASN A 112 23.32 13.64 3.26
C ASN A 112 24.15 13.15 2.07
N TYR A 113 23.67 13.28 0.82
CA TYR A 113 24.41 12.86 -0.36
C TYR A 113 25.68 13.71 -0.63
N TYR A 114 25.62 15.02 -0.39
CA TYR A 114 26.77 15.93 -0.58
C TYR A 114 27.71 16.02 0.63
N GLY A 115 27.34 15.44 1.79
CA GLY A 115 28.24 15.27 2.93
C GLY A 115 29.32 14.23 2.61
N THR A 116 30.49 14.66 2.15
CA THR A 116 31.54 13.71 1.72
C THR A 116 32.40 13.22 2.88
N TYR A 117 32.27 11.93 3.26
CA TYR A 117 33.43 11.10 3.62
C TYR A 117 33.79 10.20 2.44
N GLN A 118 35.10 10.06 2.17
CA GLN A 118 35.66 9.28 1.06
C GLN A 118 35.52 7.76 1.31
N VAL A 119 34.29 7.24 1.37
CA VAL A 119 34.07 5.79 1.29
C VAL A 119 34.15 5.39 -0.17
N ASP A 120 35.00 4.40 -0.46
CA ASP A 120 35.38 3.92 -1.77
C ASP A 120 34.19 3.88 -2.76
N LYS A 121 34.32 4.56 -3.92
CA LYS A 121 33.21 4.85 -4.87
C LYS A 121 32.44 3.59 -5.35
N LYS A 122 33.06 2.41 -5.21
CA LYS A 122 32.46 1.10 -5.52
C LYS A 122 31.48 0.63 -4.45
N THR A 123 31.77 0.86 -3.17
CA THR A 123 30.90 0.55 -2.03
C THR A 123 29.75 1.56 -1.94
N GLN A 124 30.03 2.83 -2.30
CA GLN A 124 29.06 3.92 -2.36
C GLN A 124 27.85 3.62 -3.27
N ARG A 125 28.03 2.92 -4.40
CA ARG A 125 26.92 2.60 -5.32
C ARG A 125 26.00 1.48 -4.84
N ARG A 126 26.43 0.65 -3.88
CA ARG A 126 25.66 -0.52 -3.41
C ARG A 126 24.97 -0.30 -2.07
N SER A 127 25.49 0.61 -1.24
CA SER A 127 24.99 0.83 0.13
C SER A 127 24.10 2.06 0.25
N LEU A 128 22.99 1.91 0.99
CA LEU A 128 22.09 3.02 1.37
C LEU A 128 22.68 3.94 2.47
N GLU A 129 23.84 3.61 3.03
CA GLU A 129 24.53 4.38 4.08
C GLU A 129 24.94 5.79 3.63
N VAL A 130 25.00 6.05 2.31
CA VAL A 130 25.27 7.39 1.76
C VAL A 130 24.14 8.38 2.05
N PHE A 131 22.92 7.89 2.34
CA PHE A 131 21.75 8.73 2.58
C PHE A 131 21.45 8.91 4.08
N THR A 132 22.23 8.31 4.97
CA THR A 132 22.04 8.38 6.42
C THR A 132 22.95 9.42 7.06
N ILE A 133 22.67 9.77 8.33
CA ILE A 133 23.41 10.77 9.12
C ILE A 133 24.89 10.38 9.32
N GLU A 134 25.22 9.09 9.14
CA GLU A 134 26.61 8.60 9.20
C GLU A 134 27.51 9.22 8.12
N ASN A 135 26.94 9.78 7.05
CA ASN A 135 27.69 10.48 6.01
C ASN A 135 28.01 11.95 6.35
N VAL A 136 27.49 12.50 7.45
CA VAL A 136 27.72 13.90 7.87
C VAL A 136 28.91 14.00 8.82
N LYS A 137 29.77 15.02 8.63
CA LYS A 137 30.98 15.23 9.43
C LYS A 137 30.67 15.50 10.91
N GLN A 138 31.27 14.71 11.81
CA GLN A 138 31.31 15.04 13.25
C GLN A 138 32.05 16.37 13.44
N GLY A 139 31.38 17.36 14.03
CA GLY A 139 31.88 18.73 14.20
C GLY A 139 31.25 19.77 13.28
N SER A 140 30.08 19.49 12.70
CA SER A 140 29.23 20.53 12.11
C SER A 140 28.70 21.43 13.24
N THR A 141 29.41 22.53 13.51
CA THR A 141 28.93 23.64 14.36
C THR A 141 27.68 24.28 13.80
#